data_AF-A0A3R7PRE7-F1
#
_entry.id   AF-A0A3R7PRE7-F1
#
_cell.length_a   1.000
_cell.length_b   1.000
_cell.length_c   1.000
_cell.angle_alpha   90.00
_cell.angle_beta   90.00
_cell.angle_gamma   90.00
#
_symmetry.space_group_name_H-M   'P 1'
#
loop_
_entity.id
_entity.type
_entity.pdbx_description
1 polymer ?
#
loop_
_entity_poly.entity_id
_entity_poly.type
_entity_poly.pdbx_seq_one_letter_code
_entity_poly.pdbx_strand_id
1 'polypeptide(L)'
;MKMKGFSRMTETLSDLDWLQARVTELIEDEDSIDPDESLIFYGLDSIRVMTLAGELKERGIQVSFEELARTPTLNAWSALIRERRAG
;
A
#
# COMPACT_ATOMS: atom_id res chain seq x y z
N MET A 1 17.66 3.22 35.00
CA MET A 1 16.53 3.91 34.33
C MET A 1 17.07 5.11 33.52
N LYS A 2 17.35 4.91 32.22
CA LYS A 2 17.49 5.97 31.20
C LYS A 2 17.20 5.33 29.84
N MET A 3 15.98 5.46 29.35
CA MET A 3 15.68 5.15 27.94
C MET A 3 16.14 6.34 27.12
N LYS A 4 17.12 6.08 26.25
CA LYS A 4 17.74 7.02 25.33
C LYS A 4 16.73 7.46 24.27
N GLY A 5 16.95 8.67 23.75
CA GLY A 5 15.99 9.45 22.98
C GLY A 5 15.36 8.75 21.79
N PHE A 6 14.08 9.06 21.60
CA PHE A 6 13.38 8.90 20.33
C PHE A 6 13.90 9.94 19.34
N SER A 7 15.07 9.65 18.78
CA SER A 7 15.46 10.17 17.47
C SER A 7 15.64 8.94 16.59
N ARG A 8 14.59 8.58 15.85
CA ARG A 8 14.66 7.63 14.74
C ARG A 8 13.93 8.35 13.59
N MET A 9 14.68 9.16 12.86
CA MET A 9 15.15 8.82 11.52
C MET A 9 13.95 8.60 10.59
N THR A 10 13.70 9.59 9.73
CA THR A 10 12.87 9.45 8.53
C THR A 10 13.57 8.45 7.61
N GLU A 11 13.46 7.15 7.88
CA GLU A 11 13.82 6.13 6.91
C GLU A 11 12.80 6.20 5.78
N THR A 12 13.26 6.55 4.58
CA THR A 12 12.44 6.48 3.38
C THR A 12 12.07 5.01 3.17
N LEU A 13 10.83 4.65 3.52
CA LEU A 13 10.29 3.32 3.25
C LEU A 13 10.37 3.05 1.73
N SER A 14 10.69 1.81 1.38
CA SER A 14 10.55 1.39 -0.02
C SER A 14 9.08 1.54 -0.45
N ASP A 15 8.83 1.61 -1.76
CA ASP A 15 7.44 1.73 -2.23
C ASP A 15 6.57 0.53 -1.85
N LEU A 16 7.19 -0.65 -1.68
CA LEU A 16 6.49 -1.87 -1.28
C LEU A 16 6.20 -1.87 0.22
N ASP A 17 7.16 -1.47 1.05
CA ASP A 17 6.94 -1.35 2.50
C ASP A 17 5.87 -0.28 2.79
N TRP A 18 5.91 0.83 2.04
CA TRP A 18 4.88 1.85 2.11
C TRP A 18 3.51 1.32 1.67
N LEU A 19 3.43 0.57 0.57
CA LEU A 19 2.17 -0.02 0.11
C LEU A 19 1.58 -0.91 1.20
N GLN A 20 2.37 -1.81 1.78
CA GLN A 20 1.88 -2.72 2.82
C GLN A 20 1.39 -1.98 4.07
N ALA A 21 2.17 -1.01 4.57
CA ALA A 21 1.77 -0.20 5.70
C ALA A 21 0.47 0.56 5.40
N ARG A 22 0.38 1.15 4.21
CA ARG A 22 -0.79 1.94 3.82
C ARG A 22 -2.04 1.11 3.62
N VAL A 23 -1.92 -0.07 3.01
CA VAL A 23 -3.06 -0.99 2.86
C VAL A 23 -3.55 -1.44 4.23
N THR A 24 -2.65 -1.72 5.17
CA THR A 24 -3.02 -2.09 6.55
C THR A 24 -3.82 -0.97 7.24
N GLU A 25 -3.44 0.29 7.04
CA GLU A 25 -4.21 1.45 7.57
C GLU A 25 -5.56 1.66 6.87
N LEU A 26 -5.68 1.19 5.63
CA LEU A 26 -6.88 1.36 4.81
C LEU A 26 -7.89 0.23 4.98
N ILE A 27 -7.58 -0.90 5.59
CA ILE A 27 -8.54 -2.00 5.79
C ILE A 27 -9.13 -1.96 7.20
N GLU A 28 -10.27 -2.64 7.40
CA GLU A 28 -10.94 -2.69 8.71
C GLU A 28 -10.52 -3.89 9.57
N ASP A 29 -9.73 -4.79 8.98
CA ASP A 29 -9.25 -6.01 9.63
C ASP A 29 -7.85 -5.80 10.26
N GLU A 30 -7.68 -6.28 11.49
CA GLU A 30 -6.41 -6.23 12.22
C GLU A 30 -5.61 -7.54 12.09
N ASP A 31 -6.20 -8.58 11.48
CA ASP A 31 -5.55 -9.87 11.24
C ASP A 31 -4.53 -9.81 10.09
N SER A 32 -3.74 -10.87 9.97
CA SER A 32 -2.76 -11.00 8.90
C SER A 32 -3.44 -11.09 7.52
N ILE A 33 -3.15 -10.14 6.64
CA ILE A 33 -3.60 -10.12 5.25
C ILE A 33 -2.93 -11.28 4.47
N ASP A 34 -3.73 -12.14 3.82
CA ASP A 34 -3.23 -13.02 2.76
C ASP A 34 -2.92 -12.16 1.51
N PRO A 35 -1.67 -12.14 1.03
CA PRO A 35 -1.27 -11.23 -0.04
C PRO A 35 -1.89 -11.55 -1.41
N ASP A 36 -2.46 -12.75 -1.59
CA ASP A 36 -3.15 -13.19 -2.81
C ASP A 36 -4.68 -13.08 -2.69
N GLU A 37 -5.21 -12.81 -1.49
CA GLU A 37 -6.64 -12.63 -1.28
C GLU A 37 -7.11 -11.22 -1.68
N SER A 38 -8.35 -11.14 -2.16
CA SER A 38 -8.99 -9.87 -2.49
C SER A 38 -9.15 -9.04 -1.21
N LEU A 39 -8.54 -7.86 -1.19
CA LEU A 39 -8.61 -6.89 -0.11
C LEU A 39 -10.05 -6.41 0.19
N ILE A 40 -10.99 -6.63 -0.72
CA ILE A 40 -12.42 -6.36 -0.50
C ILE A 40 -12.97 -7.18 0.67
N PHE A 41 -12.47 -8.41 0.87
CA PHE A 41 -12.86 -9.24 2.02
C PHE A 41 -12.39 -8.67 3.35
N TYR A 42 -11.40 -7.77 3.33
CA TYR A 42 -10.86 -7.06 4.49
C TYR A 42 -11.46 -5.64 4.64
N GLY A 43 -12.52 -5.30 3.90
CA GLY A 43 -13.19 -4.00 3.98
C GLY A 43 -12.63 -2.92 3.05
N LEU A 44 -11.82 -3.28 2.05
CA LEU A 44 -11.41 -2.34 1.01
C LEU A 44 -12.62 -1.94 0.14
N ASP A 45 -12.82 -0.63 -0.04
CA ASP A 45 -13.86 -0.04 -0.88
C ASP A 45 -13.29 0.84 -1.99
N SER A 46 -14.16 1.34 -2.88
CA SER A 46 -13.75 2.15 -4.03
C SER A 46 -13.10 3.49 -3.64
N ILE A 47 -13.54 4.12 -2.55
CA ILE A 47 -12.99 5.40 -2.07
C ILE A 47 -11.55 5.18 -1.59
N ARG A 48 -11.30 4.07 -0.89
CA ARG A 48 -9.95 3.67 -0.43
C ARG A 48 -9.02 3.39 -1.61
N VAL A 49 -9.49 2.73 -2.67
CA VAL A 49 -8.71 2.50 -3.89
C VAL A 49 -8.39 3.81 -4.62
N MET A 50 -9.36 4.72 -4.75
CA MET A 50 -9.14 6.03 -5.36
C MET A 50 -8.13 6.86 -4.56
N THR A 51 -8.20 6.78 -3.23
CA THR A 51 -7.23 7.42 -2.32
C THR A 51 -5.83 6.88 -2.55
N LEU A 52 -5.66 5.55 -2.55
CA LEU A 52 -4.37 4.91 -2.80
C LEU A 52 -3.79 5.26 -4.18
N ALA A 53 -4.61 5.32 -5.23
CA ALA A 53 -4.17 5.74 -6.57
C ALA A 53 -3.64 7.18 -6.58
N GLY A 54 -4.30 8.09 -5.84
CA GLY A 54 -3.84 9.46 -5.66
C GLY A 54 -2.49 9.53 -4.93
N GLU A 55 -2.35 8.81 -3.83
CA GLU A 55 -1.12 8.76 -3.03
C GLU A 55 0.05 8.15 -3.82
N LEU A 56 -0.18 7.09 -4.60
CA LEU A 56 0.82 6.51 -5.50
C LEU A 56 1.31 7.52 -6.54
N LYS A 57 0.38 8.30 -7.12
CA LYS A 57 0.71 9.36 -8.09
C LYS A 57 1.59 10.44 -7.46
N GLU A 58 1.33 10.85 -6.23
CA GLU A 58 2.17 11.79 -5.47
C GLU A 58 3.58 11.24 -5.21
N ARG A 59 3.71 9.92 -5.08
CA ARG A 59 5.01 9.20 -4.96
C ARG A 59 5.71 8.97 -6.31
N GLY A 60 5.16 9.51 -7.39
CA GLY A 60 5.68 9.38 -8.75
C GLY A 60 5.41 8.03 -9.41
N ILE A 61 4.48 7.24 -8.86
CA ILE A 61 4.10 5.93 -9.38
C ILE A 61 2.74 6.08 -10.08
N GLN A 62 2.75 6.09 -11.41
CA GLN A 62 1.52 6.26 -12.19
C GLN A 62 0.77 4.93 -12.27
N VAL A 63 -0.19 4.68 -11.37
CA VAL A 63 -1.13 3.54 -11.42
C VAL A 63 -2.55 4.07 -11.38
N SER A 64 -3.41 3.62 -12.28
CA SER A 64 -4.81 4.07 -12.33
C SER A 64 -5.72 3.30 -11.36
N PHE A 65 -6.87 3.88 -11.06
CA PHE A 65 -7.91 3.20 -10.29
C PHE A 65 -8.33 1.87 -10.95
N GLU A 66 -8.52 1.87 -12.27
CA GLU A 66 -8.94 0.68 -13.04
C GLU A 66 -7.90 -0.45 -12.97
N GLU A 67 -6.62 -0.09 -12.93
CA GLU A 67 -5.52 -1.06 -12.77
C GLU A 67 -5.55 -1.71 -11.38
N LEU A 68 -5.75 -0.90 -10.33
CA LEU A 68 -5.85 -1.40 -8.96
C LEU A 68 -7.12 -2.24 -8.75
N ALA A 69 -8.26 -1.78 -9.29
CA ALA A 69 -9.56 -2.42 -9.12
C ALA A 69 -9.68 -3.76 -9.87
N ARG A 70 -8.86 -4.00 -10.90
CA ARG A 70 -8.88 -5.26 -11.66
C ARG A 70 -8.52 -6.47 -10.81
N THR A 71 -7.52 -6.34 -9.96
CA THR A 71 -7.05 -7.42 -9.08
C THR A 71 -6.61 -6.79 -7.75
N PRO A 72 -7.55 -6.54 -6.83
CA PRO A 72 -7.31 -5.80 -5.60
C PRO A 72 -6.63 -6.68 -4.54
N THR A 73 -5.43 -7.16 -4.85
CA THR A 73 -4.61 -8.01 -3.98
C THR A 73 -3.28 -7.31 -3.72
N LEU A 74 -2.65 -7.58 -2.58
CA LEU A 74 -1.37 -6.95 -2.24
C LEU A 74 -0.26 -7.34 -3.23
N ASN A 75 -0.23 -8.61 -3.68
CA ASN A 75 0.74 -9.10 -4.64
C ASN A 75 0.57 -8.45 -6.03
N ALA A 76 -0.66 -8.32 -6.54
CA ALA A 76 -0.90 -7.69 -7.83
C ALA A 76 -0.50 -6.20 -7.81
N TRP A 77 -0.83 -5.48 -6.74
CA TRP A 77 -0.45 -4.07 -6.60
C TRP A 77 1.07 -3.90 -6.46
N SER A 78 1.73 -4.78 -5.69
CA SER A 78 3.19 -4.80 -5.59
C SER A 78 3.87 -5.03 -6.94
N ALA A 79 3.30 -5.90 -7.79
CA ALA A 79 3.81 -6.14 -9.13
C ALA A 79 3.66 -4.91 -10.04
N LEU A 80 2.51 -4.24 -10.01
CA LEU A 80 2.28 -2.98 -10.74
C LEU A 80 3.31 -1.91 -10.34
N ILE A 81 3.56 -1.73 -9.04
CA ILE A 81 4.56 -0.75 -8.56
C ILE A 81 5.95 -1.09 -9.08
N ARG A 82 6.37 -2.37 -9.01
CA ARG A 82 7.68 -2.81 -9.52
C ARG A 82 7.84 -2.51 -11.00
N GLU A 83 6.82 -2.81 -11.81
CA GLU A 83 6.81 -2.51 -13.25
C GLU A 83 7.02 -1.01 -13.50
N ARG A 84 6.30 -0.15 -12.77
CA ARG A 84 6.37 1.33 -12.92
C ARG A 84 7.69 1.93 -12.45
N ARG A 85 8.43 1.25 -11.57
CA ARG A 85 9.76 1.71 -11.12
C ARG A 85 10.90 1.18 -12.00
N ALA A 86 10.67 0.09 -12.72
CA ALA A 86 11.66 -0.51 -13.60
C ALA A 86 11.71 0.15 -15.00
N GLY A 87 10.62 0.80 -15.42
CA GLY A 87 10.54 1.60 -16.65
C GLY A 87 10.88 3.06 -16.44
#